data_AF-A0A955TNT8-F1
#
_entry.id   AF-A0A955TNT8-F1
#
_cell.length_a   1.000
_cell.length_b   1.000
_cell.length_c   1.000
_cell.angle_alpha   90.00
_cell.angle_beta   90.00
_cell.angle_gamma   90.00
#
_symmetry.space_group_name_H-M   'P 1'
#
loop_
_entity.id
_entity.type
_entity.pdbx_description
1 polymer ?
#
loop_
_entity_poly.entity_id
_entity_poly.type
_entity_poly.pdbx_seq_one_letter_code
_entity_poly.pdbx_strand_id
1 'polypeptide(L)'
;QESPPETVQLKKLDKKARKSKEPSTPSNGTPPAPQPEAVQPYSRRDLSKSIARLEKQVAKAEQDIADLETRIKDRDAELANPATYQDYARWNTLHQERDQWGHELDRLTHKWGDLSAELESQKSQIS
;
A
#
# COMPACT_ATOMS: atom_id res chain seq x y z
N GLN A 1 -28.04 -45.75 -20.77
CA GLN A 1 -26.83 -44.93 -20.89
C GLN A 1 -26.42 -44.56 -19.47
N GLU A 2 -25.82 -45.48 -18.72
CA GLU A 2 -24.43 -45.98 -18.82
C GLU A 2 -23.42 -44.89 -18.36
N SER A 3 -22.87 -45.14 -17.16
CA SER A 3 -21.76 -44.46 -16.46
C SER A 3 -20.42 -44.62 -17.25
N PRO A 4 -19.21 -44.21 -16.79
CA PRO A 4 -18.78 -43.59 -15.51
C PRO A 4 -17.71 -42.45 -15.65
N PRO A 5 -17.18 -41.92 -14.53
CA PRO A 5 -16.05 -40.98 -14.49
C PRO A 5 -14.70 -41.68 -14.71
N GLU A 6 -13.77 -40.99 -15.39
CA GLU A 6 -12.41 -41.45 -15.71
C GLU A 6 -11.46 -40.24 -15.54
N THR A 7 -10.26 -40.25 -14.96
CA THR A 7 -9.50 -41.19 -14.14
C THR A 7 -8.41 -40.38 -13.42
N VAL A 8 -8.12 -40.80 -12.19
CA VAL A 8 -6.98 -40.39 -11.35
C VAL A 8 -5.64 -40.64 -12.05
N GLN A 9 -4.71 -39.69 -12.04
CA GLN A 9 -3.28 -40.02 -12.00
C GLN A 9 -2.50 -39.19 -10.98
N LEU A 10 -2.44 -39.78 -9.79
CA LEU A 10 -1.40 -39.70 -8.79
C LEU A 10 -0.01 -39.84 -9.46
N LYS A 11 0.92 -38.94 -9.16
CA LYS A 11 2.37 -39.18 -9.33
C LYS A 11 3.01 -39.11 -7.95
N LYS A 12 3.17 -40.28 -7.34
CA LYS A 12 4.06 -40.51 -6.19
C LYS A 12 5.34 -41.18 -6.70
N LEU A 13 6.36 -41.14 -5.84
CA LEU A 13 7.66 -41.82 -5.88
C LEU A 13 8.75 -41.10 -6.71
N ASP A 14 9.99 -40.89 -6.25
CA ASP A 14 10.72 -41.64 -5.23
C ASP A 14 11.90 -40.88 -4.61
N LYS A 15 12.29 -41.35 -3.42
CA LYS A 15 13.44 -40.91 -2.62
C LYS A 15 14.75 -41.56 -3.13
N LYS A 16 15.86 -40.83 -3.09
CA LYS A 16 17.21 -41.39 -2.85
C LYS A 16 18.15 -40.27 -2.38
N ALA A 17 18.35 -40.06 -1.07
CA ALA A 17 19.23 -40.78 -0.14
C ALA A 17 20.74 -40.56 -0.37
N ARG A 18 21.30 -39.78 0.56
CA ARG A 18 22.61 -39.89 1.23
C ARG A 18 23.89 -39.51 0.47
N LYS A 19 24.59 -38.50 1.01
CA LYS A 19 25.92 -38.76 1.61
C LYS A 19 26.28 -37.70 2.67
N SER A 20 26.36 -38.17 3.91
CA SER A 20 26.93 -37.49 5.06
C SER A 20 28.43 -37.25 4.87
N LYS A 21 28.95 -36.13 5.40
CA LYS A 21 30.33 -36.05 5.87
C LYS A 21 30.49 -34.94 6.92
N GLU A 22 30.22 -35.30 8.16
CA GLU A 22 31.06 -34.89 9.29
C GLU A 22 31.92 -36.13 9.65
N PRO A 23 33.15 -35.97 10.18
CA PRO A 23 33.32 -35.50 11.56
C PRO A 23 34.59 -34.66 11.85
N SER A 24 34.52 -33.78 12.84
CA SER A 24 35.26 -33.91 14.12
C SER A 24 35.43 -32.57 14.86
N THR A 25 34.99 -32.62 16.12
CA THR A 25 35.09 -31.72 17.29
C THR A 25 36.51 -31.28 17.69
N PRO A 26 36.71 -30.51 18.79
CA PRO A 26 36.03 -29.31 19.30
C PRO A 26 37.05 -28.18 19.61
N SER A 27 36.64 -26.91 19.69
CA SER A 27 37.46 -25.91 20.39
C SER A 27 36.61 -24.83 21.03
N ASN A 28 36.90 -24.60 22.31
CA ASN A 28 36.40 -23.56 23.19
C ASN A 28 36.19 -22.20 22.51
N GLY A 29 35.09 -21.53 22.86
CA GLY A 29 34.91 -20.11 22.63
C GLY A 29 33.49 -19.64 22.91
N THR A 30 33.24 -19.21 24.14
CA THR A 30 32.30 -18.17 24.60
C THR A 30 31.08 -17.84 23.72
N PRO A 31 29.83 -17.93 24.22
CA PRO A 31 28.68 -17.37 23.50
C PRO A 31 28.84 -15.84 23.40
N PRO A 32 28.79 -15.22 22.20
CA PRO A 32 28.79 -13.77 22.11
C PRO A 32 27.52 -13.25 22.81
N ALA A 33 27.72 -12.35 23.78
CA ALA A 33 26.64 -11.60 24.41
C ALA A 33 25.77 -10.93 23.33
N PRO A 34 24.45 -10.79 23.54
CA PRO A 34 23.61 -10.04 22.62
C PRO A 34 24.12 -8.60 22.58
N GLN A 35 24.78 -8.23 21.49
CA GLN A 35 25.13 -6.84 21.27
C GLN A 35 23.81 -6.08 21.15
N PRO A 36 23.65 -4.93 21.85
CA PRO A 36 22.52 -4.05 21.58
C PRO A 36 22.63 -3.68 20.10
N GLU A 37 21.58 -3.95 19.33
CA GLU A 37 21.49 -3.44 17.96
C GLU A 37 21.61 -1.92 18.04
N ALA A 38 22.82 -1.42 17.79
CA ALA A 38 23.05 -0.01 17.64
C ALA A 38 22.14 0.43 16.51
N VAL A 39 21.16 1.26 16.85
CA VAL A 39 20.25 1.90 15.90
C VAL A 39 21.13 2.67 14.93
N GLN A 40 21.52 2.02 13.83
CA GLN A 40 22.40 2.63 12.84
C GLN A 40 21.65 3.86 12.34
N PRO A 41 22.25 5.06 12.40
CA PRO A 41 21.65 6.22 11.75
C PRO A 41 21.43 5.83 10.29
N TYR A 42 20.18 5.91 9.82
CA TYR A 42 19.84 5.59 8.44
C TYR A 42 20.87 6.25 7.52
N SER A 43 21.49 5.45 6.65
CA SER A 43 22.52 6.00 5.77
C SER A 43 21.90 7.13 4.97
N ARG A 44 22.63 8.23 4.75
CA ARG A 44 22.16 9.37 3.95
C ARG A 44 21.46 8.94 2.65
N ARG A 45 21.98 7.87 2.01
CA ARG A 45 21.40 7.25 0.81
C ARG A 45 20.00 6.66 1.02
N ASP A 46 19.73 6.04 2.15
CA ASP A 46 18.41 5.48 2.48
C ASP A 46 17.40 6.59 2.77
N LEU A 47 17.82 7.64 3.47
CA LEU A 47 17.00 8.84 3.66
C LEU A 47 16.67 9.52 2.32
N SER A 48 17.64 9.67 1.42
CA SER A 48 17.38 10.25 0.08
C SER A 48 16.38 9.45 -0.75
N LYS A 49 16.43 8.11 -0.69
CA LYS A 49 15.45 7.24 -1.37
C LYS A 49 14.07 7.38 -0.76
N SER A 50 13.99 7.48 0.57
CA SER A 50 12.73 7.66 1.29
C SER A 50 12.08 8.99 0.93
N ILE A 51 12.85 10.08 0.90
CA ILE A 51 12.37 11.40 0.43
C ILE A 51 11.82 11.31 -0.99
N ALA A 52 12.56 10.73 -1.95
CA ALA A 52 12.10 10.63 -3.32
C ALA A 52 10.79 9.81 -3.44
N ARG A 53 10.62 8.79 -2.59
CA ARG A 53 9.38 8.01 -2.53
C ARG A 53 8.23 8.81 -1.92
N LEU A 54 8.49 9.61 -0.89
CA LEU A 54 7.50 10.49 -0.28
C LEU A 54 7.07 11.58 -1.24
N GLU A 55 8.00 12.23 -1.94
CA GLU A 55 7.72 13.24 -2.97
C GLU A 55 6.79 12.68 -4.05
N LYS A 56 7.06 11.47 -4.53
CA LYS A 56 6.18 10.80 -5.50
C LYS A 56 4.79 10.52 -4.93
N GLN A 57 4.69 10.15 -3.65
CA GLN A 57 3.41 9.89 -3.00
C GLN A 57 2.61 11.18 -2.77
N VAL A 58 3.29 12.27 -2.38
CA VAL A 58 2.70 13.62 -2.27
C VAL A 58 2.15 14.06 -3.62
N ALA A 59 2.97 14.02 -4.68
CA ALA A 59 2.54 14.39 -6.03
C ALA A 59 1.36 13.53 -6.54
N LYS A 60 1.35 12.23 -6.20
CA LYS A 60 0.22 11.35 -6.54
C LYS A 60 -1.05 11.73 -5.78
N ALA A 61 -0.92 12.03 -4.48
CA ALA A 61 -2.04 12.45 -3.65
C ALA A 61 -2.61 13.79 -4.12
N GLU A 62 -1.76 14.75 -4.49
CA GLU A 62 -2.17 16.03 -5.09
C GLU A 62 -2.96 15.83 -6.38
N GLN A 63 -2.50 14.94 -7.26
CA GLN A 63 -3.24 14.62 -8.48
C GLN A 63 -4.59 13.96 -8.17
N ASP A 64 -4.63 13.00 -7.24
CA ASP A 64 -5.89 12.35 -6.85
C ASP A 64 -6.89 13.34 -6.24
N ILE A 65 -6.41 14.26 -5.40
CA ILE A 65 -7.22 15.36 -4.85
C ILE A 65 -7.79 16.22 -5.98
N ALA A 66 -6.96 16.68 -6.91
CA ALA A 66 -7.41 17.53 -8.02
C ALA A 66 -8.42 16.82 -8.94
N ASP A 67 -8.21 15.54 -9.22
CA ASP A 67 -9.14 14.73 -10.03
C ASP A 67 -10.48 14.56 -9.30
N LEU A 68 -10.46 14.33 -7.99
CA LEU A 68 -11.66 14.15 -7.18
C LEU A 68 -12.44 15.46 -7.02
N GLU A 69 -11.75 16.59 -6.81
CA GLU A 69 -12.35 17.91 -6.77
C GLU A 69 -13.06 18.27 -8.08
N THR A 70 -12.44 17.93 -9.22
CA THR A 70 -13.05 18.10 -10.54
C THR A 70 -14.34 17.29 -10.65
N ARG A 71 -14.31 16.01 -10.25
CA ARG A 71 -15.51 15.14 -10.26
C ARG A 71 -16.63 15.66 -9.37
N ILE A 72 -16.31 16.16 -8.18
CA ILE A 72 -17.28 16.76 -7.28
C ILE A 72 -17.92 18.00 -7.94
N LYS A 73 -17.11 18.88 -8.56
CA LYS A 73 -17.63 20.07 -9.26
C LYS A 73 -18.56 19.71 -10.41
N ASP A 74 -18.18 18.73 -11.24
CA ASP A 74 -19.01 18.27 -12.36
C ASP A 74 -20.34 17.70 -11.85
N ARG A 75 -20.31 16.96 -10.73
CA ARG A 75 -21.50 16.41 -10.12
C ARG A 75 -22.37 17.43 -9.42
N ASP A 76 -21.78 18.43 -8.76
CA ASP A 76 -22.50 19.55 -8.18
C ASP A 76 -23.20 20.38 -9.28
N ALA A 77 -22.60 20.49 -10.47
CA ALA A 77 -23.24 21.10 -11.63
C ALA A 77 -24.41 20.27 -12.18
N GLU A 78 -24.30 18.93 -12.19
CA GLU A 78 -25.42 18.04 -12.53
C GLU A 78 -26.55 18.16 -11.51
N LEU A 79 -26.24 18.18 -10.21
CA LEU A 79 -27.22 18.34 -9.12
C LEU A 79 -27.88 19.72 -9.12
N ALA A 80 -27.20 20.77 -9.61
CA ALA A 80 -27.79 22.10 -9.78
C ALA A 80 -28.93 22.12 -10.83
N ASN A 81 -29.06 21.08 -11.67
CA ASN A 81 -30.15 20.99 -12.64
C ASN A 81 -31.50 20.74 -11.93
N PRO A 82 -32.53 21.58 -12.13
CA PRO A 82 -33.82 21.36 -11.50
C PRO A 82 -34.55 20.10 -11.98
N ALA A 83 -34.20 19.56 -13.15
CA ALA A 83 -34.79 18.33 -13.68
C ALA A 83 -34.38 17.07 -12.88
N THR A 84 -33.20 17.08 -12.24
CA THR A 84 -32.74 15.94 -11.43
C THR A 84 -33.57 15.74 -10.17
N TYR A 85 -34.21 16.80 -9.64
CA TYR A 85 -35.09 16.67 -8.46
C TYR A 85 -36.41 15.94 -8.76
N GLN A 86 -36.76 15.75 -10.03
CA GLN A 86 -37.98 15.02 -10.41
C GLN A 86 -37.84 13.51 -10.24
N ASP A 87 -36.61 13.00 -10.28
CA ASP A 87 -36.28 11.60 -10.03
C ASP A 87 -35.54 11.49 -8.70
N TYR A 88 -36.29 11.23 -7.63
CA TYR A 88 -35.74 11.10 -6.27
C TYR A 88 -34.69 10.00 -6.16
N ALA A 89 -34.88 8.87 -6.86
CA ALA A 89 -33.94 7.76 -6.78
C ALA A 89 -32.59 8.16 -7.39
N ARG A 90 -32.62 8.77 -8.59
CA ARG A 90 -31.43 9.32 -9.24
C ARG A 90 -30.79 10.41 -8.39
N TRP A 91 -31.55 11.39 -7.92
CA TRP A 91 -31.05 12.48 -7.09
C TRP A 91 -30.35 11.97 -5.82
N ASN A 92 -30.96 11.01 -5.12
CA ASN A 92 -30.38 10.43 -3.91
C ASN A 92 -29.07 9.69 -4.22
N THR A 93 -28.99 8.91 -5.31
CA THR A 93 -27.74 8.27 -5.73
C THR A 93 -26.66 9.29 -6.05
N LEU A 94 -26.99 10.35 -6.80
CA LEU A 94 -26.04 11.42 -7.15
C LEU A 94 -25.48 12.12 -5.91
N HIS A 95 -26.34 12.38 -4.90
CA HIS A 95 -25.93 12.94 -3.62
C HIS A 95 -25.04 12.00 -2.81
N GLN A 96 -25.39 10.71 -2.73
CA GLN A 96 -24.58 9.72 -2.01
C GLN A 96 -23.18 9.57 -2.64
N GLU A 97 -23.08 9.54 -3.96
CA GLU A 97 -21.79 9.49 -4.67
C GLU A 97 -20.96 10.75 -4.37
N ARG A 98 -21.59 11.93 -4.41
CA ARG A 98 -20.94 13.20 -4.10
C ARG A 98 -20.44 13.25 -2.66
N ASP A 99 -21.23 12.80 -1.69
CA ASP A 99 -20.82 12.76 -0.28
C ASP A 99 -19.71 11.74 -0.03
N GLN A 100 -19.75 10.58 -0.70
CA GLN A 100 -18.65 9.62 -0.66
C GLN A 100 -17.35 10.22 -1.20
N TRP A 101 -17.41 10.96 -2.31
CA TRP A 101 -16.24 11.68 -2.81
C TRP A 101 -15.79 12.78 -1.85
N GLY A 102 -16.71 13.48 -1.17
CA GLY A 102 -16.35 14.43 -0.12
C GLY A 102 -15.56 13.78 1.02
N HIS A 103 -15.98 12.61 1.49
CA HIS A 103 -15.25 11.85 2.50
C HIS A 103 -13.88 11.35 2.01
N GLU A 104 -13.81 10.90 0.76
CA GLU A 104 -12.53 10.47 0.16
C GLU A 104 -11.58 11.66 -0.04
N LEU A 105 -12.10 12.84 -0.39
CA LEU A 105 -11.33 14.08 -0.50
C LEU A 105 -10.66 14.43 0.83
N ASP A 106 -11.46 14.41 1.89
CA ASP A 106 -11.01 14.69 3.25
C ASP A 106 -9.92 13.70 3.68
N ARG A 107 -10.14 12.40 3.42
CA ARG A 107 -9.15 11.35 3.72
C ARG A 107 -7.84 11.55 2.95
N LEU A 108 -7.91 11.86 1.65
CA LEU A 108 -6.73 12.10 0.83
C LEU A 108 -6.00 13.37 1.25
N THR A 109 -6.73 14.41 1.64
CA THR A 109 -6.16 15.67 2.14
C THR A 109 -5.41 15.47 3.44
N HIS A 110 -6.00 14.74 4.40
CA HIS A 110 -5.31 14.34 5.63
C HIS A 110 -4.04 13.55 5.33
N LYS A 111 -4.15 12.53 4.47
CA LYS A 111 -2.99 11.71 4.05
C LYS A 111 -1.89 12.55 3.38
N TRP A 112 -2.26 13.49 2.52
CA TRP A 112 -1.31 14.42 1.89
C TRP A 112 -0.61 15.29 2.94
N GLY A 113 -1.34 15.77 3.94
CA GLY A 113 -0.78 16.50 5.08
C GLY A 113 0.25 15.67 5.85
N ASP A 114 -0.10 14.43 6.19
CA ASP A 114 0.81 13.50 6.89
C ASP A 114 2.07 13.21 6.06
N LEU A 115 1.91 12.92 4.77
CA LEU A 115 3.02 12.64 3.86
C LEU A 115 3.94 13.85 3.68
N SER A 116 3.37 15.06 3.63
CA SER A 116 4.12 16.30 3.49
C SER A 116 4.89 16.64 4.75
N ALA A 117 4.29 16.42 5.93
CA ALA A 117 4.97 16.59 7.22
C ALA A 117 6.13 15.59 7.38
N GLU A 118 5.92 14.32 7.03
CA GLU A 118 6.96 13.29 7.06
C GLU A 118 8.10 13.60 6.08
N LEU A 119 7.77 14.07 4.88
CA LEU A 119 8.75 14.50 3.89
C LEU A 119 9.63 15.63 4.41
N GLU A 120 9.04 16.64 5.05
CA GLU A 120 9.78 17.78 5.60
C GLU A 120 10.68 17.37 6.78
N SER A 121 10.18 16.47 7.63
CA SER A 121 10.94 15.85 8.70
C SER A 121 12.18 15.14 8.16
N GLN A 122 12.04 14.30 7.13
CA GLN A 122 13.16 13.57 6.53
C GLN A 122 14.15 14.48 5.79
N LYS A 123 13.66 15.52 5.11
CA LYS A 123 14.53 16.53 4.48
C LYS A 123 15.40 17.24 5.51
N SER A 124 14.82 17.57 6.68
CA SER A 124 15.54 18.20 7.78
C SER A 124 16.65 17.32 8.39
N GLN A 125 16.57 15.99 8.25
CA GLN A 125 17.60 15.06 8.74
C GLN A 125 18.82 14.96 7.81
N ILE A 126 18.71 15.39 6.55
CA ILE A 126 19.81 15.35 5.58
C ILE A 126 20.45 16.74 5.38
N SER A 127 19.69 17.82 5.63
CA SER A 127 20.17 19.20 5.58
C SER A 127 21.17 19.53 6.68
#